data_AF-A0A4U9VSB6-F1
#
_entry.id   AF-A0A4U9VSB6-F1
#
_cell.length_a   1.000
_cell.length_b   1.000
_cell.length_c   1.000
_cell.angle_alpha   90.00
_cell.angle_beta   90.00
_cell.angle_gamma   90.00
#
_symmetry.space_group_name_H-M   'P 1'
#
loop_
_entity.id
_entity.type
_entity.pdbx_description
1 polymer ?
#
loop_
_entity_poly.entity_id
_entity_poly.type
_entity_poly.pdbx_seq_one_letter_code
_entity_poly.pdbx_strand_id
1 'polypeptide(L)'
;MSFAFAQGVSASLTGDSLMLAAVVVCGLGYAEGAKLSRELGGWQVICWALLLALPVMLATSLLLIPSSLEAIPLPAWISLAYVSLFSMLIGFIFWYRGLAQGGIASVANCNCCSPFLAWRWQQAYCMNPSAC
;
A
#
# COMPACT_ATOMS: atom_id res chain seq x y z
N MET A 1 14.11 -6.64 -15.31
CA MET A 1 14.52 -7.96 -15.83
C MET A 1 16.02 -8.25 -15.68
N SER A 2 16.88 -7.25 -15.42
CA SER A 2 18.33 -7.42 -15.18
C SER A 2 18.71 -7.91 -13.78
N PHE A 3 17.88 -7.64 -12.76
CA PHE A 3 18.16 -8.02 -11.36
C PHE A 3 18.01 -9.52 -11.07
N ALA A 4 17.17 -10.21 -11.85
CA ALA A 4 16.98 -11.66 -11.75
C ALA A 4 18.22 -12.43 -12.26
N PHE A 5 18.87 -11.94 -13.32
CA PHE A 5 20.08 -12.59 -13.84
C PHE A 5 21.29 -12.52 -12.89
N ALA A 6 21.34 -11.51 -12.01
CA ALA A 6 22.48 -11.27 -11.14
C ALA A 6 22.45 -12.04 -9.80
N GLN A 7 21.30 -12.62 -9.41
CA GLN A 7 21.09 -13.14 -8.05
C GLN A 7 20.75 -14.64 -7.96
N GLY A 8 20.98 -15.44 -9.02
CA GLY A 8 20.75 -16.89 -8.95
C GLY A 8 19.29 -17.21 -8.68
N VAL A 9 18.46 -17.06 -9.71
CA VAL A 9 17.01 -17.24 -9.64
C VAL A 9 16.64 -18.68 -9.26
N SER A 10 16.19 -18.87 -8.04
CA SER A 10 15.16 -19.89 -7.75
C SER A 10 13.83 -19.31 -8.23
N ALA A 11 13.55 -19.39 -9.54
CA ALA A 11 12.27 -18.99 -10.11
C ALA A 11 11.21 -19.98 -9.63
N SER A 12 10.49 -19.60 -8.57
CA SER A 12 9.28 -20.33 -8.20
C SER A 12 8.17 -19.90 -9.14
N LEU A 13 7.82 -20.76 -10.10
CA LEU A 13 6.68 -20.55 -11.01
C LEU A 13 5.40 -20.21 -10.24
N THR A 14 5.24 -20.78 -9.03
CA THR A 14 4.14 -20.47 -8.10
C THR A 14 4.20 -19.03 -7.61
N GLY A 15 5.38 -18.55 -7.20
CA GLY A 15 5.58 -17.17 -6.76
C GLY A 15 5.30 -16.15 -7.87
N ASP A 16 5.80 -16.42 -9.09
CA ASP A 16 5.59 -15.55 -10.25
C ASP A 16 4.11 -15.49 -10.66
N SER A 17 3.41 -16.64 -10.61
CA SER A 17 1.97 -16.70 -10.90
C SER A 17 1.12 -15.94 -9.87
N LEU A 18 1.47 -16.03 -8.58
CA LEU A 18 0.82 -15.27 -7.51
C LEU A 18 1.09 -13.77 -7.67
N MET A 19 2.30 -13.38 -8.10
CA MET A 19 2.62 -11.99 -8.39
C MET A 19 1.78 -11.44 -9.54
N LEU A 20 1.67 -12.19 -10.65
CA LEU A 20 0.84 -11.79 -11.80
C LEU A 20 -0.64 -11.70 -11.42
N ALA A 21 -1.15 -12.67 -10.68
CA ALA A 21 -2.52 -12.64 -10.17
C ALA A 21 -2.75 -11.41 -9.28
N ALA A 22 -1.82 -11.12 -8.36
CA ALA A 22 -1.88 -9.94 -7.50
C ALA A 22 -1.88 -8.64 -8.31
N VAL A 23 -1.04 -8.51 -9.34
CA VAL A 23 -1.00 -7.33 -10.22
C VAL A 23 -2.34 -7.12 -10.94
N VAL A 24 -2.94 -8.18 -11.48
CA VAL A 24 -4.24 -8.10 -12.17
C VAL A 24 -5.35 -7.69 -11.20
N VAL A 25 -5.43 -8.34 -10.04
CA VAL A 25 -6.44 -8.04 -9.01
C VAL A 25 -6.29 -6.61 -8.48
N CYS A 26 -5.06 -6.18 -8.17
CA CYS A 26 -4.79 -4.82 -7.72
C CYS A 26 -5.10 -3.77 -8.80
N GLY A 27 -4.75 -4.05 -10.07
CA GLY A 27 -5.04 -3.17 -11.19
C GLY A 27 -6.54 -2.98 -11.42
N LEU A 28 -7.31 -4.08 -11.37
CA LEU A 28 -8.78 -4.05 -11.44
C LEU A 28 -9.38 -3.25 -10.29
N GLY A 29 -8.94 -3.50 -9.06
CA GLY A 29 -9.40 -2.74 -7.89
C GLY A 29 -9.12 -1.24 -8.00
N TYR A 30 -7.97 -0.87 -8.55
CA TYR A 30 -7.61 0.54 -8.77
C TYR A 30 -8.47 1.20 -9.87
N ALA A 31 -8.75 0.48 -10.96
CA ALA A 31 -9.58 0.98 -12.05
C ALA A 31 -11.04 1.17 -11.62
N GLU A 32 -11.64 0.18 -10.96
CA GLU A 32 -13.01 0.25 -10.44
C GLU A 32 -13.10 1.31 -9.33
N GLY A 33 -12.13 1.36 -8.42
CA GLY A 33 -12.06 2.39 -7.38
C GLY A 33 -11.99 3.81 -7.94
N ALA A 34 -11.22 4.03 -9.01
CA ALA A 34 -11.13 5.32 -9.69
C ALA A 34 -12.44 5.69 -10.43
N LYS A 35 -13.13 4.71 -11.02
CA LYS A 35 -14.43 4.91 -11.66
C LYS A 35 -15.52 5.24 -10.64
N LEU A 36 -15.63 4.45 -9.57
CA LEU A 36 -16.59 4.66 -8.48
C LEU A 36 -16.37 6.01 -7.77
N SER A 37 -15.10 6.44 -7.62
CA SER A 37 -14.75 7.72 -6.98
C SER A 37 -15.19 8.94 -7.77
N ARG A 38 -15.38 8.80 -9.10
CA ARG A 38 -15.92 9.85 -9.96
C ARG A 38 -17.45 9.98 -9.86
N GLU A 39 -18.15 8.89 -9.55
CA GLU A 39 -19.61 8.87 -9.46
C GLU A 39 -20.14 9.17 -8.05
N LEU A 40 -19.53 8.62 -7.00
CA LEU A 40 -19.99 8.74 -5.60
C LEU A 40 -19.16 9.73 -4.75
N GLY A 41 -18.01 10.18 -5.27
CA GLY A 41 -17.05 10.99 -4.54
C GLY A 41 -16.08 10.14 -3.70
N GLY A 42 -14.79 10.47 -3.78
CA GLY A 42 -13.71 9.62 -3.26
C GLY A 42 -13.80 9.28 -1.77
N TRP A 43 -14.39 10.15 -0.93
CA TRP A 43 -14.52 9.86 0.50
C TRP A 43 -15.54 8.75 0.79
N GLN A 44 -16.64 8.66 0.02
CA GLN A 44 -17.64 7.60 0.19
C GLN A 44 -17.10 6.24 -0.24
N VAL A 45 -16.35 6.21 -1.35
CA VAL A 45 -15.74 4.99 -1.86
C VAL A 45 -14.73 4.42 -0.87
N ILE A 46 -13.94 5.26 -0.20
CA ILE A 46 -12.99 4.79 0.83
C ILE A 46 -13.75 4.23 2.04
N CYS A 47 -14.81 4.91 2.51
CA CYS A 47 -15.61 4.42 3.63
C CYS A 47 -16.27 3.07 3.31
N TRP A 48 -16.84 2.90 2.12
CA TRP A 48 -17.43 1.63 1.68
C TRP A 48 -16.37 0.54 1.47
N ALA A 49 -15.21 0.89 0.91
CA ALA A 49 -14.09 -0.04 0.76
C ALA A 49 -13.58 -0.53 2.13
N LEU A 50 -13.47 0.36 3.12
CA LEU A 50 -13.10 0.02 4.48
C LEU A 50 -14.14 -0.89 5.13
N LEU A 51 -15.44 -0.57 5.00
CA LEU A 51 -16.52 -1.41 5.53
C LEU A 51 -16.56 -2.80 4.91
N LEU A 52 -16.28 -2.93 3.61
CA LEU A 52 -16.20 -4.23 2.92
C LEU A 52 -14.90 -5.00 3.22
N ALA A 53 -13.79 -4.30 3.43
CA ALA A 53 -12.52 -4.93 3.80
C ALA A 53 -12.53 -5.41 5.27
N LEU A 54 -13.26 -4.74 6.14
CA LEU A 54 -13.37 -5.05 7.56
C LEU A 54 -13.79 -6.51 7.86
N PRO A 55 -14.84 -7.09 7.26
CA PRO A 55 -15.21 -8.48 7.50
C PRO A 55 -14.16 -9.48 7.01
N VAL A 56 -13.51 -9.21 5.88
CA VAL A 56 -12.43 -10.09 5.36
C VAL A 56 -11.24 -10.07 6.30
N MET A 57 -10.80 -8.87 6.70
CA MET A 57 -9.71 -8.66 7.66
C MET A 57 -10.03 -9.29 9.01
N LEU A 58 -11.26 -9.10 9.51
CA LEU A 58 -11.71 -9.67 10.78
C LEU A 58 -11.72 -11.19 10.74
N ALA A 59 -12.24 -11.79 9.66
CA ALA A 59 -12.24 -13.24 9.47
C ALA A 59 -10.82 -13.80 9.44
N THR A 60 -9.90 -13.18 8.70
CA THR A 60 -8.50 -13.61 8.68
C THR A 60 -7.82 -13.42 10.02
N SER A 61 -8.13 -12.34 10.74
CA SER A 61 -7.60 -12.09 12.08
C SER A 61 -8.05 -13.18 13.06
N LEU A 62 -9.34 -13.55 13.04
CA LEU A 62 -9.89 -14.62 13.88
C LEU A 62 -9.30 -15.99 13.56
N LEU A 63 -9.01 -16.28 12.28
CA LEU A 63 -8.41 -17.54 11.84
C LEU A 63 -6.92 -17.66 12.22
N LEU A 64 -6.20 -16.53 12.29
CA LEU A 64 -4.77 -16.47 12.63
C LEU A 64 -4.54 -15.97 14.06
N ILE A 65 -5.57 -15.94 14.92
CA ILE A 65 -5.46 -15.44 16.29
C ILE A 65 -4.41 -16.29 17.04
N PRO A 66 -3.35 -15.69 17.59
CA PRO A 66 -2.43 -16.38 18.47
C PRO A 66 -3.14 -16.69 19.79
N SER A 67 -2.75 -17.78 20.44
CA SER A 67 -3.36 -18.26 21.70
C SER A 67 -3.25 -17.27 22.87
N SER A 68 -2.47 -16.19 22.75
CA SER A 68 -2.33 -15.13 23.76
C SER A 68 -2.51 -13.74 23.14
N LEU A 69 -3.68 -13.13 23.37
CA LEU A 69 -3.95 -11.73 22.99
C LEU A 69 -3.23 -10.71 23.89
N GLU A 70 -2.80 -11.12 25.09
CA GLU A 70 -2.01 -10.29 26.01
C GLU A 70 -0.60 -9.96 25.49
N ALA A 71 -0.12 -10.70 24.49
CA ALA A 71 1.18 -10.47 23.88
C ALA A 71 1.19 -9.29 22.88
N ILE A 72 0.03 -8.69 22.56
CA ILE A 72 -0.05 -7.57 21.62
C ILE A 72 0.18 -6.25 22.39
N PRO A 73 1.34 -5.59 22.21
CA PRO A 73 1.67 -4.42 23.00
C PRO A 73 0.82 -3.22 22.56
N LEU A 74 0.51 -2.30 23.48
CA LEU A 74 -0.29 -1.10 23.21
C LEU A 74 0.20 -0.27 22.00
N PRO A 75 1.52 -0.10 21.76
CA PRO A 75 2.05 0.52 20.55
C PRO A 75 1.60 -0.13 19.23
N ALA A 76 1.34 -1.45 19.20
CA ALA A 76 0.84 -2.13 18.00
C ALA A 76 -0.59 -1.68 17.66
N TRP A 77 -1.44 -1.50 18.67
CA TRP A 77 -2.80 -0.97 18.48
C TRP A 77 -2.79 0.49 18.04
N ILE A 78 -1.92 1.31 18.64
CA ILE A 78 -1.79 2.73 18.28
C ILE A 78 -1.25 2.89 16.85
N SER A 79 -0.25 2.11 16.47
CA SER A 79 0.29 2.13 15.10
C SER A 79 -0.76 1.65 14.08
N LEU A 80 -1.54 0.62 14.40
CA LEU A 80 -2.67 0.18 13.57
C LEU A 80 -3.69 1.32 13.36
N ALA A 81 -4.09 2.00 14.45
CA ALA A 81 -5.02 3.12 14.38
C ALA A 81 -4.43 4.29 13.57
N TYR A 82 -3.17 4.65 13.81
CA TYR A 82 -2.47 5.72 13.12
C TYR A 82 -2.36 5.46 11.60
N VAL A 83 -1.90 4.28 11.21
CA VAL A 83 -1.76 3.91 9.79
C VAL A 83 -3.11 3.90 9.10
N SER A 84 -4.15 3.38 9.76
CA SER A 84 -5.50 3.29 9.18
C SER A 84 -6.15 4.67 8.98
N LEU A 85 -6.11 5.54 9.99
CA LEU A 85 -6.74 6.86 9.90
C LEU A 85 -5.91 7.88 9.11
N PHE A 86 -4.63 8.04 9.45
CA PHE A 86 -3.82 9.11 8.85
C PHE A 86 -3.23 8.70 7.51
N SER A 87 -2.56 7.55 7.44
CA SER A 87 -1.90 7.12 6.19
C SER A 87 -2.88 6.63 5.14
N MET A 88 -3.86 5.81 5.53
CA MET A 88 -4.86 5.31 4.59
C MET A 88 -6.00 6.30 4.39
N LEU A 89 -6.87 6.55 5.40
CA LEU A 89 -8.10 7.33 5.16
C LEU A 89 -7.84 8.77 4.70
N ILE A 90 -7.07 9.54 5.48
CA ILE A 90 -6.75 10.94 5.15
C ILE A 90 -5.84 11.00 3.92
N GLY A 91 -4.81 10.15 3.87
CA GLY A 91 -3.89 10.04 2.73
C GLY A 91 -4.62 9.78 1.41
N PHE A 92 -5.58 8.84 1.39
CA PHE A 92 -6.36 8.54 0.18
C PHE A 92 -7.26 9.69 -0.26
N ILE A 93 -7.85 10.46 0.67
CA ILE A 93 -8.65 11.65 0.31
C ILE A 93 -7.77 12.65 -0.44
N PHE A 94 -6.58 12.96 0.08
CA PHE A 94 -5.64 13.86 -0.61
C PHE A 94 -5.12 13.27 -1.91
N TRP A 95 -4.85 11.97 -1.94
CA TRP A 95 -4.36 11.26 -3.11
C TRP A 95 -5.36 11.30 -4.27
N TYR A 96 -6.64 10.99 -4.03
CA TYR A 96 -7.67 11.06 -5.05
C TYR A 96 -7.91 12.48 -5.56
N ARG A 97 -7.83 13.48 -4.67
CA ARG A 97 -7.87 14.89 -5.09
C ARG A 97 -6.66 15.26 -5.96
N GLY A 98 -5.47 14.78 -5.60
CA GLY A 98 -4.25 14.95 -6.39
C GLY A 98 -4.32 14.26 -7.76
N LEU A 99 -4.89 13.05 -7.83
CA LEU A 99 -5.16 12.34 -9.09
C LEU A 99 -6.14 13.10 -9.99
N ALA A 100 -7.19 13.68 -9.40
CA ALA A 100 -8.18 14.46 -10.13
C ALA A 100 -7.60 15.77 -10.70
N GLN A 101 -6.68 16.43 -9.97
CA GLN A 101 -6.07 17.69 -10.37
C GLN A 101 -4.83 17.52 -11.27
N GLY A 102 -3.99 16.52 -11.02
CA GLY A 102 -2.71 16.30 -11.71
C GLY A 102 -2.79 15.27 -12.86
N GLY A 103 -3.87 14.52 -12.97
CA GLY A 103 -4.05 13.47 -13.97
C GLY A 103 -3.31 12.16 -13.63
N ILE A 104 -3.95 11.03 -13.92
CA ILE A 104 -3.48 9.68 -13.57
C ILE A 104 -2.08 9.40 -14.14
N ALA A 105 -1.81 9.83 -15.38
CA ALA A 105 -0.52 9.61 -16.04
C ALA A 105 0.65 10.38 -15.40
N SER A 106 0.41 11.60 -14.91
CA SER A 106 1.43 12.41 -14.23
C SER A 106 1.80 11.83 -12.87
N VAL A 107 0.78 11.41 -12.10
CA VAL A 107 0.98 10.76 -10.80
C VAL A 107 1.65 9.40 -10.95
N ALA A 108 1.32 8.63 -11.99
CA ALA A 108 2.00 7.36 -12.28
C ALA A 108 3.50 7.57 -12.60
N ASN A 109 3.84 8.58 -13.40
CA ASN A 109 5.23 8.95 -13.66
C ASN A 109 5.96 9.41 -12.38
N CYS A 110 5.27 10.15 -11.50
CA CYS A 110 5.83 10.56 -10.21
C CYS A 110 6.09 9.36 -9.27
N ASN A 111 5.21 8.35 -9.27
CA ASN A 111 5.43 7.10 -8.52
C ASN A 111 6.64 6.31 -9.04
N CYS A 112 6.93 6.36 -10.34
CA CYS A 112 8.16 5.78 -10.89
C CYS A 112 9.42 6.46 -10.32
N CYS A 113 9.34 7.77 -10.04
CA CYS A 113 10.43 8.55 -9.43
C CYS A 113 10.54 8.38 -7.89
N SER A 114 9.44 8.03 -7.20
CA SER A 114 9.39 7.84 -5.75
C SER A 114 10.53 6.98 -5.16
N PRO A 115 10.85 5.78 -5.68
CA PRO A 115 11.93 4.97 -5.15
C PRO A 115 13.31 5.61 -5.32
N PHE A 116 13.54 6.40 -6.38
CA PHE A 116 14.80 7.11 -6.59
C PHE A 116 14.98 8.25 -5.59
N LEU A 117 13.89 8.96 -5.28
CA LEU A 117 13.88 10.00 -4.25
C LEU A 117 14.17 9.39 -2.88
N ALA A 118 13.48 8.30 -2.51
CA ALA A 118 13.70 7.60 -1.25
C ALA A 118 15.15 7.13 -1.09
N TRP A 119 15.73 6.54 -2.14
CA TRP A 119 17.13 6.15 -2.16
C TRP A 119 18.08 7.35 -1.99
N ARG A 120 17.79 8.47 -2.68
CA ARG A 120 18.60 9.69 -2.58
C ARG A 120 18.52 10.34 -1.19
N TRP A 121 17.36 10.28 -0.54
CA TRP A 121 17.19 10.68 0.85
C TRP A 121 18.00 9.79 1.80
N GLN A 122 17.98 8.47 1.63
CA GLN A 122 18.78 7.54 2.43
C GLN A 122 20.29 7.83 2.32
N GLN A 123 20.80 8.10 1.11
CA GLN A 123 22.20 8.51 0.91
C GLN A 123 22.55 9.81 1.62
N ALA A 124 21.66 10.81 1.60
CA ALA A 124 21.89 12.07 2.30
C ALA A 124 21.96 11.89 3.82
N TYR A 125 21.20 10.95 4.39
CA TYR A 125 21.27 10.61 5.82
C TYR A 125 22.53 9.82 6.18
N CYS A 126 22.96 8.85 5.36
CA CYS A 126 24.18 8.08 5.61
C CYS A 126 25.49 8.88 5.42
N MET A 127 25.46 10.01 4.70
CA MET A 127 26.60 10.92 4.56
C MET A 127 26.75 11.88 5.76
N ASN A 128 25.83 11.83 6.74
CA ASN A 128 25.95 12.58 7.99
C ASN A 128 26.63 11.69 9.06
N PRO A 129 27.89 11.96 9.47
CA PRO A 129 28.66 11.09 10.35
C PRO A 129 28.10 10.96 11.79
N SER A 130 27.04 11.71 12.13
CA SER A 130 26.47 11.78 13.48
C SER A 130 25.33 10.77 13.75
N ALA A 131 24.99 9.90 12.78
CA ALA A 131 23.91 8.93 12.88
C ALA A 131 24.37 7.45 12.98
N CYS A 132 25.67 7.21 13.20
CA CYS A 132 26.26 5.90 13.47
C CYS A 132 26.67 5.80 14.95
#